data_AF-A0A139PZ72-F1
#
_entry.id   AF-A0A139PZ72-F1
#
_cell.length_a   1.000
_cell.length_b   1.000
_cell.length_c   1.000
_cell.angle_alpha   90.00
_cell.angle_beta   90.00
_cell.angle_gamma   90.00
#
_symmetry.space_group_name_H-M   'P 1'
#
loop_
_entity.id
_entity.type
_entity.pdbx_description
1 polymer ?
#
loop_
_entity_poly.entity_id
_entity_poly.type
_entity_poly.pdbx_seq_one_letter_code
_entity_poly.pdbx_strand_id
1 'polypeptide(L)'
;MKNDRIDALLIDRVYANYYLQSEGILNDYSVFSAGFESEAFAVGVRPADKTLLAALNQAFISLYQEGKFQEISQKWFGEDVATSQVKNQE
;
A
#
# COMPACT_ATOMS: atom_id res chain seq x y z
N MET A 1 -16.93 17.65 -3.05
CA MET A 1 -16.89 17.15 -1.67
C MET A 1 -16.83 18.32 -0.68
N LYS A 2 -15.68 18.91 -0.30
CA LYS A 2 -15.63 19.96 0.76
C LYS A 2 -16.41 21.28 0.50
N ASN A 3 -16.88 21.52 -0.73
CA ASN A 3 -17.65 22.71 -1.14
C ASN A 3 -18.82 22.34 -2.09
N ASP A 4 -19.37 21.12 -2.00
CA ASP A 4 -20.51 20.64 -2.83
C ASP A 4 -20.33 20.67 -4.37
N ARG A 5 -19.10 20.71 -4.88
CA ARG A 5 -18.84 20.74 -6.34
C ARG A 5 -18.72 19.38 -7.03
N ILE A 6 -18.56 18.29 -6.27
CA ILE A 6 -18.34 16.92 -6.77
C ILE A 6 -18.92 15.92 -5.76
N ASP A 7 -19.60 14.88 -6.27
CA ASP A 7 -20.28 13.86 -5.46
C ASP A 7 -19.37 12.69 -5.08
N ALA A 8 -18.38 12.37 -5.92
CA ALA A 8 -17.40 11.30 -5.69
C ALA A 8 -16.04 11.63 -6.31
N LEU A 9 -14.97 11.05 -5.76
CA LEU A 9 -13.60 11.16 -6.26
C LEU A 9 -13.02 9.76 -6.46
N LEU A 10 -12.61 9.45 -7.70
CA LEU A 10 -11.82 8.25 -7.98
C LEU A 10 -10.34 8.60 -7.80
N ILE A 11 -9.69 7.96 -6.82
CA ILE A 11 -8.29 8.21 -6.47
C ILE A 11 -7.69 6.95 -5.86
N ASP A 12 -6.36 6.87 -5.85
CA ASP A 12 -5.64 5.80 -5.18
C ASP A 12 -6.00 5.74 -3.69
N ARG A 13 -6.35 4.54 -3.20
CA ARG A 13 -6.79 4.31 -1.82
C ARG A 13 -5.71 4.71 -0.81
N VAL A 14 -4.44 4.48 -1.13
CA VAL A 14 -3.31 4.84 -0.26
C VAL A 14 -3.26 6.35 -0.07
N TYR A 15 -3.42 7.11 -1.16
CA TYR A 15 -3.43 8.56 -1.11
C TYR A 15 -4.66 9.10 -0.36
N ALA A 16 -5.84 8.54 -0.63
CA ALA A 16 -7.07 8.94 0.04
C ALA A 16 -7.00 8.73 1.55
N ASN A 17 -6.60 7.52 2.00
CA ASN A 17 -6.51 7.21 3.43
C ASN A 17 -5.50 8.10 4.14
N TYR A 18 -4.30 8.27 3.56
CA TYR A 18 -3.27 9.13 4.13
C TYR A 18 -3.76 10.58 4.32
N TYR A 19 -4.39 11.16 3.28
CA TYR A 19 -4.89 12.54 3.33
C TYR A 19 -6.06 12.70 4.31
N LEU A 20 -7.05 11.80 4.27
CA LEU A 20 -8.21 11.88 5.13
C LEU A 20 -7.85 11.68 6.61
N GLN A 21 -6.87 10.82 6.89
CA GLN A 21 -6.36 10.59 8.23
C GLN A 21 -5.51 11.76 8.75
N SER A 22 -4.67 12.36 7.90
CA SER A 22 -3.87 13.53 8.30
C SER A 22 -4.72 14.77 8.59
N GLU A 23 -5.85 14.92 7.88
CA GLU A 23 -6.84 15.98 8.10
C GLU A 23 -7.84 15.65 9.24
N GLY A 24 -7.82 14.43 9.78
CA GLY A 24 -8.70 14.00 10.87
C GLY A 24 -10.18 13.84 10.49
N ILE A 25 -10.48 13.72 9.19
CA ILE A 25 -11.85 13.69 8.64
C ILE A 25 -12.20 12.32 8.04
N LEU A 26 -11.42 11.28 8.32
CA LEU A 26 -11.64 9.94 7.75
C LEU A 26 -13.06 9.40 7.96
N ASN A 27 -13.66 9.67 9.13
CA ASN A 27 -15.01 9.22 9.47
C ASN A 27 -16.12 9.97 8.74
N ASP A 28 -15.80 11.09 8.08
CA ASP A 28 -16.77 11.90 7.33
C ASP A 28 -16.94 11.39 5.88
N TYR A 29 -16.11 10.42 5.45
CA TYR A 29 -16.09 9.90 4.08
C TYR A 29 -16.24 8.38 4.05
N SER A 30 -16.93 7.87 3.04
CA SER A 30 -16.95 6.45 2.71
C SER A 30 -15.90 6.13 1.65
N VAL A 31 -14.94 5.30 1.99
CA VAL A 31 -13.91 4.79 1.07
C VAL A 31 -14.25 3.35 0.69
N PHE A 32 -14.46 3.07 -0.58
CA PHE A 32 -14.78 1.75 -1.09
C PHE A 32 -14.07 1.48 -2.42
N SER A 33 -13.89 0.19 -2.76
CA SER A 33 -13.29 -0.19 -4.04
C SER A 33 -14.24 0.13 -5.18
N ALA A 34 -13.74 0.83 -6.21
CA ALA A 34 -14.49 1.14 -7.42
C ALA A 34 -14.51 -0.02 -8.44
N GLY A 35 -13.96 -1.19 -8.09
CA GLY A 35 -13.98 -2.39 -8.95
C GLY A 35 -12.86 -2.45 -10.00
N PHE A 36 -11.85 -1.58 -9.89
CA PHE A 36 -10.62 -1.69 -10.70
C PHE A 36 -9.69 -2.75 -10.10
N GLU A 37 -8.93 -3.43 -10.96
CA GLU A 37 -7.91 -4.37 -10.48
C GLU A 37 -6.86 -3.64 -9.64
N SER A 38 -6.41 -4.28 -8.56
CA SER A 38 -5.35 -3.73 -7.74
C SER A 38 -4.03 -3.87 -8.50
N GLU A 39 -3.35 -2.75 -8.73
CA GLU A 39 -1.98 -2.77 -9.24
C GLU A 39 -1.01 -3.12 -8.11
N ALA A 40 -0.07 -4.02 -8.37
CA ALA A 40 0.97 -4.36 -7.41
C ALA A 40 2.12 -3.35 -7.50
N PHE A 41 2.43 -2.67 -6.40
CA PHE A 41 3.64 -1.86 -6.32
C PHE A 41 4.89 -2.75 -6.31
N ALA A 42 5.91 -2.34 -7.06
CA ALA A 42 7.16 -3.08 -7.19
C ALA A 42 8.37 -2.14 -7.25
N VAL A 43 9.55 -2.68 -6.94
CA VAL A 43 10.82 -1.98 -7.14
C VAL A 43 11.42 -2.38 -8.48
N GLY A 44 11.55 -1.42 -9.40
CA GLY A 44 12.17 -1.63 -10.69
C GLY A 44 13.70 -1.70 -10.60
N VAL A 45 14.31 -2.72 -11.20
CA VAL A 45 15.76 -2.88 -11.33
C VAL A 45 16.15 -3.07 -12.79
N ARG A 46 17.41 -2.81 -13.16
CA ARG A 46 17.88 -3.08 -14.53
C ARG A 46 17.78 -4.59 -14.81
N PRO A 47 17.45 -5.01 -16.04
CA PRO A 47 17.29 -6.43 -16.37
C PRO A 47 18.52 -7.31 -16.05
N ALA A 48 19.71 -6.73 -16.11
CA ALA A 48 20.98 -7.41 -15.83
C ALA A 48 21.27 -7.62 -14.32
N ASP A 49 20.66 -6.83 -13.42
CA ASP A 49 20.98 -6.82 -11.99
C ASP A 49 20.24 -7.92 -11.22
N LYS A 50 20.54 -9.19 -11.55
CA LYS A 50 19.89 -10.36 -10.93
C LYS A 50 20.17 -10.52 -9.44
N THR A 51 21.38 -10.18 -8.99
CA THR A 51 21.76 -10.27 -7.58
C THR A 51 21.00 -9.26 -6.72
N LEU A 52 20.82 -8.04 -7.22
CA LEU A 52 20.04 -7.01 -6.53
C LEU A 52 18.57 -7.42 -6.41
N LEU A 53 17.99 -7.95 -7.49
CA LEU A 53 16.62 -8.46 -7.48
C LEU A 53 16.42 -9.53 -6.40
N ALA A 54 17.32 -10.52 -6.34
CA ALA A 54 17.24 -11.59 -5.35
C ALA A 54 17.39 -11.05 -3.91
N ALA A 55 18.32 -10.13 -3.68
CA ALA A 55 18.53 -9.51 -2.37
C ALA A 55 17.32 -8.70 -1.90
N LEU A 56 16.69 -7.92 -2.79
CA LEU A 56 15.48 -7.15 -2.47
C LEU A 56 14.32 -8.07 -2.09
N ASN A 57 14.07 -9.11 -2.89
CA ASN A 57 12.99 -10.07 -2.62
C ASN A 57 13.20 -10.78 -1.27
N GLN A 58 14.42 -11.24 -1.01
CA GLN A 58 14.75 -11.88 0.27
C GLN A 58 14.59 -10.92 1.45
N ALA A 59 15.02 -9.66 1.30
CA ALA A 59 14.87 -8.65 2.34
C ALA A 59 13.41 -8.38 2.67
N PHE A 60 12.51 -8.31 1.69
CA PHE A 60 11.08 -8.13 1.96
C PHE A 60 10.47 -9.29 2.74
N ILE A 61 10.83 -10.53 2.39
CA ILE A 61 10.38 -11.72 3.12
C ILE A 61 10.89 -11.67 4.57
N SER A 62 12.18 -11.36 4.77
CA SER A 62 12.78 -11.27 6.10
C SER A 62 12.14 -10.17 6.95
N LEU A 63 11.94 -8.97 6.38
CA LEU A 63 11.27 -7.86 7.09
C LEU A 63 9.85 -8.23 7.52
N TYR A 64 9.13 -9.02 6.71
CA TYR A 64 7.80 -9.48 7.07
C TYR A 64 7.82 -10.54 8.18
N GLN A 65 8.77 -11.49 8.12
CA GLN A 65 8.97 -12.50 9.16
C GLN A 65 9.40 -11.88 10.50
N GLU A 66 10.17 -10.80 10.45
CA GLU A 66 10.63 -10.04 11.62
C GLU A 66 9.56 -9.09 12.20
N GLY A 67 8.39 -8.96 11.54
CA GLY A 67 7.33 -8.03 11.97
C GLY A 67 7.56 -6.57 11.59
N LYS A 68 8.71 -6.24 11.00
CA LYS A 68 9.10 -4.88 10.63
C LYS A 68 8.31 -4.33 9.46
N PHE A 69 7.96 -5.18 8.50
CA PHE A 69 7.09 -4.79 7.40
C PHE A 69 5.72 -4.32 7.94
N GLN A 70 5.16 -5.07 8.89
CA GLN A 70 3.86 -4.79 9.50
C GLN A 70 3.92 -3.50 10.33
N GLU A 71 5.01 -3.27 11.08
CA GLU A 71 5.24 -2.00 11.80
C GLU A 71 5.20 -0.79 10.84
N ILE A 72 5.88 -0.89 9.70
CA ILE A 72 5.89 0.15 8.66
C ILE A 72 4.50 0.30 8.05
N SER A 73 3.85 -0.81 7.70
CA SER A 73 2.52 -0.82 7.08
C SER A 73 1.48 -0.18 7.98
N GLN A 74 1.48 -0.50 9.28
CA GLN A 74 0.59 0.09 10.26
C GLN A 74 0.83 1.59 10.43
N LYS A 75 2.11 2.02 10.45
CA LYS A 75 2.45 3.44 10.57
C LYS A 75 1.92 4.29 9.41
N TRP A 76 1.99 3.78 8.19
CA TRP A 76 1.66 4.57 6.99
C TRP A 76 0.24 4.33 6.46
N PHE A 77 -0.33 3.15 6.69
CA PHE A 77 -1.60 2.73 6.09
C PHE A 77 -2.63 2.24 7.11
N GLY A 78 -2.25 1.97 8.36
CA GLY A 78 -3.17 1.46 9.40
C GLY A 78 -3.70 0.04 9.15
N GLU A 79 -3.19 -0.66 8.13
CA GLU A 79 -3.52 -2.04 7.81
C GLU A 79 -2.27 -2.79 7.30
N ASP A 80 -2.29 -4.12 7.27
CA ASP A 80 -1.22 -4.92 6.65
C ASP A 80 -1.44 -4.99 5.13
N VAL A 81 -0.55 -4.35 4.37
CA VAL A 81 -0.62 -4.30 2.90
C VAL A 81 0.30 -5.32 2.21
N ALA A 82 0.90 -6.25 2.96
CA ALA A 82 1.80 -7.25 2.37
C ALA A 82 1.08 -8.20 1.39
N THR A 83 1.71 -8.46 0.25
CA THR A 83 1.24 -9.42 -0.75
C THR A 83 1.59 -10.87 -0.36
N SER A 84 0.95 -11.86 -0.99
CA SER A 84 1.23 -13.29 -0.75
C SER A 84 2.71 -13.66 -0.96
N GLN A 85 3.38 -13.03 -1.94
CA GLN A 85 4.80 -13.25 -2.21
C GLN A 85 5.68 -12.78 -1.04
N VAL A 86 5.37 -11.63 -0.44
CA VAL A 86 6.09 -11.11 0.74
C VAL A 86 5.82 -11.97 1.97
N LYS A 87 4.61 -12.54 2.07
CA LYS A 87 4.21 -13.46 3.14
C LYS A 87 4.89 -14.84 3.04
N ASN A 88 5.58 -15.12 1.92
CA ASN A 88 6.11 -16.43 1.58
C ASN A 88 5.03 -17.53 1.64
N GLN A 89 3.83 -17.19 1.14
CA GLN A 89 2.67 -18.06 1.06
C GLN A 89 2.33 -18.24 -0.42
N GLU A 90 2.78 -19.36 -1.00
CA GLU A 90 2.25 -19.92 -2.25
C GLU A 90 1.41 -21.15 -1.96
#